data_AF-I2H2X8-F1
#
_entry.id   AF-I2H2X8-F1
#
_cell.length_a   1.000
_cell.length_b   1.000
_cell.length_c   1.000
_cell.angle_alpha   90.00
_cell.angle_beta   90.00
_cell.angle_gamma   90.00
#
_symmetry.space_group_name_H-M   'P 1'
#
loop_
_entity.id
_entity.type
_entity.pdbx_description
1 polymer ?
#
loop_
_entity_poly.entity_id
_entity_poly.type
_entity_poly.pdbx_seq_one_letter_code
_entity_poly.pdbx_strand_id
1 'polypeptide(L)'
;MENFSILNPHCKKGDEIKIKKHKLYMYIYNHNQSHSQSQNHIESSLNMDLQTILTEINTSLASTSESIQKIQNSYRDESSAQDDALIKKLQSHLSTDNATGNHEKVSLLSLKNDTLLAYINSLLLIIGNKLNINDAKDDDDLEKNHHELDKYRENTIQHRIVMERGIKPLEKKLNYQLDKLVRTYTKLEKDYLESEKRALEKLSHSSSSSDDDNDDSDQDSSDEDEKMVFKPNISGLLTKEDTKKSKRTEIEAEAEMETEAGTDSVYKPPKINAIAPPKQTQFVDRFDPKYHKDNTRGSRMQAMEEYLRESSDQPDWESSIGANIVNSGRGGIKSHRDTEVDRKMADFEEENMTRLGSGAGSKLAKKKMKQRERYAQMNIVGGEDFSIFNSKRKLESTTSRRGNKKSRNAWERAKQNL
;
A
#
# COMPACT_ATOMS: atom_id res chain seq x y z
N MET A 1 27.36 -41.36 97.32
CA MET A 1 27.86 -42.26 98.36
C MET A 1 28.96 -43.10 97.74
N GLU A 2 30.17 -42.99 98.33
CA GLU A 2 31.25 -44.01 98.43
C GLU A 2 31.76 -44.68 97.14
N ASN A 3 33.00 -45.15 97.00
CA ASN A 3 34.32 -44.91 97.55
C ASN A 3 35.28 -45.62 96.56
N PHE A 4 36.51 -45.13 96.47
CA PHE A 4 37.72 -45.65 95.82
C PHE A 4 37.76 -47.08 95.25
N SER A 5 38.42 -47.23 94.09
CA SER A 5 39.59 -48.11 93.94
C SER A 5 40.45 -47.73 92.72
N ILE A 6 41.72 -47.46 93.02
CA ILE A 6 42.86 -47.19 92.12
C ILE A 6 43.32 -48.51 91.48
N LEU A 7 43.71 -48.55 90.19
CA LEU A 7 44.93 -49.25 89.72
C LEU A 7 45.23 -48.99 88.22
N ASN A 8 46.43 -48.46 88.00
CA ASN A 8 47.39 -48.52 86.88
C ASN A 8 47.02 -48.34 85.38
N PRO A 9 47.87 -47.57 84.63
CA PRO A 9 47.76 -47.37 83.19
C PRO A 9 48.69 -48.33 82.43
N HIS A 10 48.17 -49.17 81.54
CA HIS A 10 48.88 -49.64 80.32
C HIS A 10 48.02 -50.65 79.55
N CYS A 11 47.25 -50.15 78.57
CA CYS A 11 46.81 -50.81 77.32
C CYS A 11 45.57 -50.08 76.78
N LYS A 12 45.76 -48.93 76.12
CA LYS A 12 44.64 -48.14 75.53
C LYS A 12 44.91 -47.71 74.08
N LYS A 13 45.46 -48.58 73.24
CA LYS A 13 45.61 -48.29 71.79
C LYS A 13 44.88 -49.29 70.88
N GLY A 14 44.71 -50.55 71.30
CA GLY A 14 44.02 -51.57 70.51
C GLY A 14 42.49 -51.40 70.42
N ASP A 15 41.85 -51.01 71.53
CA ASP A 15 40.39 -50.92 71.61
C ASP A 15 39.82 -49.67 70.96
N GLU A 16 40.56 -48.55 70.97
CA GLU A 16 40.16 -47.34 70.23
C GLU A 16 40.10 -47.57 68.72
N ILE A 17 41.00 -48.39 68.18
CA ILE A 17 41.01 -48.71 66.74
C ILE A 17 39.81 -49.57 66.37
N LYS A 18 39.42 -50.54 67.21
CA LYS A 18 38.21 -51.36 66.99
C LYS A 18 36.94 -50.52 67.06
N ILE A 19 36.83 -49.62 68.04
CA ILE A 19 35.68 -48.72 68.17
C ILE A 19 35.60 -47.75 66.99
N LYS A 20 36.73 -47.18 66.54
CA LYS A 20 36.78 -46.32 65.35
C LYS A 20 36.40 -47.07 64.07
N LYS A 21 36.90 -48.30 63.89
CA LYS A 21 36.52 -49.16 62.76
C LYS A 21 35.03 -49.52 62.77
N HIS A 22 34.46 -49.86 63.93
CA HIS A 22 33.04 -50.18 64.04
C HIS A 22 32.16 -48.94 63.80
N LYS A 23 32.55 -47.76 64.32
CA LYS A 23 31.87 -46.50 64.00
C LYS A 23 31.95 -46.16 62.52
N LEU A 24 33.10 -46.36 61.88
CA LEU A 24 33.26 -46.16 60.44
C LEU A 24 32.39 -47.14 59.63
N TYR A 25 32.33 -48.41 60.05
CA TYR A 25 31.51 -49.42 59.39
C TYR A 25 30.01 -49.10 59.52
N MET A 26 29.56 -48.68 60.71
CA MET A 26 28.18 -48.23 60.93
C MET A 26 27.86 -46.94 60.16
N TYR A 27 28.80 -46.00 60.06
CA TYR A 27 28.65 -44.78 59.27
C TYR A 27 28.50 -45.10 57.77
N ILE A 28 29.37 -45.95 57.23
CA ILE A 28 29.31 -46.39 55.82
C ILE A 28 28.02 -47.17 55.55
N TYR A 29 27.61 -48.06 56.45
CA TYR A 29 26.37 -48.83 56.30
C TYR A 29 25.14 -47.93 56.31
N ASN A 30 25.04 -46.99 57.26
CA ASN A 30 23.92 -46.04 57.31
C ASN A 30 23.93 -45.07 56.13
N HIS A 31 25.11 -44.63 55.68
CA HIS A 31 25.22 -43.75 54.51
C HIS A 31 24.76 -44.48 53.24
N ASN A 32 25.18 -45.73 53.04
CA ASN A 32 24.73 -46.55 51.91
C ASN A 32 23.23 -46.87 51.96
N GLN A 33 22.67 -47.13 53.14
CA GLN A 33 21.22 -47.29 53.32
C GLN A 33 20.46 -46.01 52.99
N SER A 34 20.94 -44.85 53.44
CA SER A 34 20.32 -43.55 53.11
C SER A 34 20.43 -43.21 51.62
N HIS A 35 21.54 -43.57 50.98
CA HIS A 35 21.75 -43.34 49.56
C HIS A 35 20.84 -44.25 48.71
N SER A 36 20.72 -45.53 49.08
CA SER A 36 19.81 -46.49 48.43
C SER A 36 18.33 -46.08 48.59
N GLN A 37 17.92 -45.61 49.78
CA GLN A 37 16.58 -45.08 49.98
C GLN A 37 16.31 -43.83 49.15
N SER A 38 17.29 -42.92 49.03
CA SER A 38 17.16 -41.73 48.19
C SER A 38 17.03 -42.07 46.70
N GLN A 39 17.77 -43.07 46.21
CA GLN A 39 17.68 -43.53 44.81
C GLN A 39 16.32 -44.16 44.51
N ASN A 40 15.80 -45.00 45.40
CA ASN A 40 14.46 -45.59 45.24
C ASN A 40 13.35 -44.53 45.23
N HIS A 41 13.48 -43.47 46.03
CA HIS A 41 12.53 -42.35 46.00
C HIS A 41 12.60 -41.57 44.69
N ILE A 42 13.80 -41.34 44.15
CA ILE A 42 13.98 -40.66 42.85
C ILE A 42 13.37 -41.51 41.73
N GLU A 43 13.67 -42.81 41.67
CA GLU A 43 13.10 -43.72 40.67
C GLU A 43 11.57 -43.83 40.79
N SER A 44 11.04 -43.85 42.01
CA SER A 44 9.59 -43.84 42.23
C SER A 44 8.95 -42.52 41.77
N SER A 45 9.60 -41.38 42.01
CA SER A 45 9.10 -40.07 41.55
C SER A 45 9.10 -39.97 40.02
N LEU A 46 10.15 -40.44 39.37
CA LEU A 46 10.31 -40.39 37.92
C LEU A 46 9.30 -41.32 37.22
N ASN A 47 9.00 -42.48 37.82
CA ASN A 47 7.94 -43.37 37.35
C ASN A 47 6.54 -42.77 37.55
N MET A 48 6.32 -42.03 38.64
CA MET A 48 5.07 -41.30 38.86
C MET A 48 4.87 -40.21 37.81
N ASP A 49 5.91 -39.40 37.54
CA ASP A 49 5.86 -38.34 36.54
C ASP A 49 5.59 -38.91 35.13
N LEU A 50 6.23 -40.03 34.79
CA LEU A 50 5.98 -40.73 33.54
C LEU A 50 4.53 -41.23 33.42
N GLN A 51 3.97 -41.79 34.50
CA GLN A 51 2.57 -42.19 34.52
C GLN A 51 1.63 -40.99 34.38
N THR A 52 1.92 -39.87 35.04
CA THR A 52 1.10 -38.66 34.90
C THR A 52 1.12 -38.12 33.47
N ILE A 53 2.29 -38.10 32.81
CA ILE A 53 2.42 -37.69 31.42
C ILE A 53 1.66 -38.62 30.49
N LEU A 54 1.74 -39.94 30.70
CA LEU A 54 0.98 -40.92 29.91
C LEU A 54 -0.54 -40.77 30.10
N THR A 55 -1.00 -40.47 31.32
CA THR A 55 -2.42 -40.19 31.56
C THR A 55 -2.86 -38.90 30.87
N GLU A 56 -2.04 -37.85 30.93
CA GLU A 56 -2.34 -36.57 30.28
C GLU A 56 -2.43 -36.72 28.76
N ILE A 57 -1.49 -37.45 28.14
CA ILE A 57 -1.52 -37.76 26.71
C ILE A 57 -2.80 -38.51 26.34
N ASN A 58 -3.20 -39.52 27.13
CA ASN A 58 -4.43 -40.26 26.87
C ASN A 58 -5.69 -39.40 27.03
N THR A 59 -5.72 -38.48 28.01
CA THR A 59 -6.84 -37.52 28.13
C THR A 59 -6.90 -36.53 26.96
N SER A 60 -5.74 -36.09 26.47
CA SER A 60 -5.64 -35.22 25.29
C SER A 60 -6.11 -35.94 24.02
N LEU A 61 -5.74 -37.20 23.84
CA LEU A 61 -6.21 -38.04 22.74
C LEU A 61 -7.73 -38.29 22.81
N ALA A 62 -8.28 -38.49 24.01
CA ALA A 62 -9.73 -38.62 24.18
C ALA A 62 -10.49 -37.32 23.84
N SER A 63 -9.98 -36.17 24.29
CA SER A 63 -10.56 -34.84 24.00
C SER A 63 -10.50 -34.48 22.50
N THR A 64 -9.39 -34.81 21.83
CA THR A 64 -9.27 -34.62 20.37
C THR A 64 -10.19 -35.55 19.59
N SER A 65 -10.34 -36.80 20.02
CA SER A 65 -11.32 -37.74 19.44
C SER A 65 -12.76 -37.24 19.58
N GLU A 66 -13.15 -36.76 20.78
CA GLU A 66 -14.48 -36.17 21.00
C GLU A 66 -14.72 -34.93 20.12
N SER A 67 -13.69 -34.10 19.95
CA SER A 67 -13.75 -32.92 19.08
C SER A 67 -13.93 -33.31 17.61
N ILE A 68 -13.23 -34.35 17.15
CA ILE A 68 -13.37 -34.88 15.79
C ILE A 68 -14.77 -35.50 15.60
N GLN A 69 -15.31 -36.21 16.59
CA GLN A 69 -16.67 -36.74 16.53
C GLN A 69 -17.74 -35.64 16.48
N LYS A 70 -17.55 -34.54 17.23
CA LYS A 70 -18.43 -33.36 17.15
C LYS A 70 -18.39 -32.73 15.76
N ILE A 71 -17.21 -32.59 15.16
CA ILE A 71 -17.05 -32.10 13.79
C ILE A 71 -17.73 -33.07 12.80
N GLN A 72 -17.52 -34.38 12.94
CA GLN A 72 -18.12 -35.39 12.08
C GLN A 72 -19.66 -35.39 12.18
N ASN A 73 -20.22 -35.23 13.37
CA ASN A 73 -21.67 -35.11 13.55
C ASN A 73 -22.19 -33.80 12.94
N SER A 74 -21.45 -32.70 13.08
CA SER A 74 -21.77 -31.44 12.39
C SER A 74 -21.83 -31.65 10.87
N TYR A 75 -20.86 -32.34 10.28
CA TYR A 75 -20.88 -32.62 8.82
C TYR A 75 -21.95 -33.62 8.39
N ARG A 76 -22.42 -34.50 9.29
CA ARG A 76 -23.43 -35.52 8.98
C ARG A 76 -24.86 -34.98 9.07
N ASP A 77 -25.07 -33.91 9.84
CA ASP A 77 -26.35 -33.18 9.94
C ASP A 77 -26.56 -32.15 8.81
N GLU A 78 -25.52 -31.86 8.01
CA GLU A 78 -25.46 -30.90 6.89
C GLU A 78 -26.05 -31.46 5.57
N SER A 79 -27.28 -31.97 5.56
CA SER A 79 -27.90 -32.47 4.32
C SER A 79 -29.20 -31.79 3.90
N SER A 80 -29.72 -30.75 4.57
CA SER A 80 -30.77 -29.89 3.95
C SER A 80 -31.36 -28.75 4.80
N ALA A 81 -31.25 -28.75 6.13
CA ALA A 81 -32.13 -27.91 6.96
C ALA A 81 -31.47 -26.74 7.71
N GLN A 82 -30.13 -26.65 7.76
CA GLN A 82 -29.43 -25.64 8.56
C GLN A 82 -28.88 -24.45 7.78
N ASP A 83 -28.74 -24.53 6.45
CA ASP A 83 -28.23 -23.42 5.64
C ASP A 83 -29.08 -22.14 5.82
N ASP A 84 -30.41 -22.28 5.84
CA ASP A 84 -31.32 -21.15 6.07
C ASP A 84 -31.24 -20.56 7.49
N ALA A 85 -30.95 -21.40 8.49
CA ALA A 85 -30.85 -20.98 9.89
C ALA A 85 -29.51 -20.32 10.19
N LEU A 86 -28.42 -20.79 9.56
CA LEU A 86 -27.09 -20.21 9.66
C LEU A 86 -27.00 -18.87 8.94
N ILE A 87 -27.62 -18.75 7.75
CA ILE A 87 -27.73 -17.47 7.04
C ILE A 87 -28.48 -16.45 7.90
N LYS A 88 -29.58 -16.84 8.56
CA LYS A 88 -30.32 -15.94 9.47
C LYS A 88 -29.53 -15.53 10.70
N LYS A 89 -28.76 -16.44 11.30
CA LYS A 89 -27.89 -16.13 12.46
C LYS A 89 -26.74 -15.21 12.07
N LEU A 90 -26.09 -15.46 10.92
CA LEU A 90 -25.04 -14.60 10.38
C LEU A 90 -25.57 -13.19 10.04
N GLN A 91 -26.77 -13.11 9.46
CA GLN A 91 -27.41 -11.84 9.13
C GLN A 91 -27.83 -11.06 10.39
N SER A 92 -28.21 -11.76 11.47
CA SER A 92 -28.47 -11.13 12.77
C SER A 92 -27.22 -10.59 13.43
N HIS A 93 -26.09 -11.32 13.38
CA HIS A 93 -24.80 -10.86 13.91
C HIS A 93 -24.27 -9.64 13.14
N LEU A 94 -24.36 -9.65 11.81
CA LEU A 94 -23.95 -8.52 10.99
C LEU A 94 -24.82 -7.26 11.21
N SER A 95 -26.07 -7.46 11.61
CA SER A 95 -26.99 -6.35 11.92
C SER A 95 -26.82 -5.80 13.35
N THR A 96 -26.42 -6.64 14.32
CA THR A 96 -26.16 -6.20 15.70
C THR A 96 -24.84 -5.43 15.84
N ASP A 97 -23.84 -5.76 15.03
CA ASP A 97 -22.51 -5.12 15.06
C ASP A 97 -22.55 -3.66 14.56
N ASN A 98 -23.58 -3.26 13.83
CA ASN A 98 -23.80 -1.87 13.43
C ASN A 98 -24.48 -1.02 14.53
N ALA A 99 -25.08 -1.63 15.56
CA ALA A 99 -25.82 -0.93 16.61
C ALA A 99 -24.98 -0.71 17.88
N THR A 100 -24.02 -1.60 18.18
CA THR A 100 -23.07 -1.40 19.26
C THR A 100 -21.74 -0.98 18.67
N GLY A 101 -21.38 0.31 18.80
CA GLY A 101 -20.14 0.92 18.28
C GLY A 101 -18.80 0.34 18.80
N ASN A 102 -18.81 -0.87 19.34
CA ASN A 102 -17.66 -1.74 19.36
C ASN A 102 -17.45 -2.28 17.94
N HIS A 103 -16.89 -1.45 17.06
CA HIS A 103 -16.05 -1.99 16.02
C HIS A 103 -14.92 -2.71 16.75
N GLU A 104 -15.08 -4.02 17.02
CA GLU A 104 -13.93 -4.90 17.15
C GLU A 104 -13.03 -4.49 16.01
N LYS A 105 -11.83 -4.02 16.36
CA LYS A 105 -10.87 -3.50 15.41
C LYS A 105 -10.66 -4.60 14.40
N VAL A 106 -11.36 -4.54 13.27
CA VAL A 106 -11.27 -5.56 12.24
C VAL A 106 -9.82 -5.49 11.80
N SER A 107 -9.03 -6.44 12.30
CA SER A 107 -7.60 -6.45 12.08
C SER A 107 -7.41 -6.45 10.57
N LEU A 108 -6.50 -5.63 10.05
CA LEU A 108 -6.22 -5.62 8.61
C LEU A 108 -5.89 -7.03 8.11
N LEU A 109 -5.32 -7.87 8.99
CA LEU A 109 -5.08 -9.28 8.73
C LEU A 109 -6.38 -10.10 8.63
N SER A 110 -7.36 -9.87 9.52
CA SER A 110 -8.68 -10.52 9.42
C SER A 110 -9.35 -10.14 8.11
N LEU A 111 -9.45 -8.85 7.81
CA LEU A 111 -10.04 -8.36 6.56
C LEU A 111 -9.34 -8.95 5.33
N LYS A 112 -8.02 -9.08 5.37
CA LYS A 112 -7.24 -9.70 4.28
C LYS A 112 -7.56 -11.19 4.14
N ASN A 113 -7.61 -11.92 5.24
CA ASN A 113 -7.95 -13.34 5.22
C ASN A 113 -9.39 -13.56 4.76
N ASP A 114 -10.34 -12.78 5.28
CA ASP A 114 -11.77 -12.86 4.95
C ASP A 114 -12.00 -12.53 3.47
N THR A 115 -11.37 -11.48 2.94
CA THR A 115 -11.50 -11.13 1.52
C THR A 115 -10.80 -12.10 0.58
N LEU A 116 -9.67 -12.71 1.00
CA LEU A 116 -9.02 -13.78 0.26
C LEU A 116 -9.88 -15.04 0.21
N LEU A 117 -10.46 -15.44 1.34
CA LEU A 117 -11.37 -16.58 1.42
C LEU A 117 -12.62 -16.34 0.58
N ALA A 118 -13.21 -15.15 0.67
CA ALA A 118 -14.36 -14.78 -0.16
C ALA A 118 -14.02 -14.77 -1.66
N TYR A 119 -12.82 -14.31 -2.04
CA TYR A 119 -12.34 -14.38 -3.42
C TYR A 119 -12.19 -15.83 -3.90
N ILE A 120 -11.52 -16.68 -3.12
CA ILE A 120 -11.35 -18.11 -3.45
C ILE A 120 -12.70 -18.81 -3.56
N ASN A 121 -13.63 -18.54 -2.64
CA ASN A 121 -14.98 -19.10 -2.67
C ASN A 121 -15.72 -18.67 -3.96
N SER A 122 -15.67 -17.39 -4.32
CA SER A 122 -16.27 -16.91 -5.57
C SER A 122 -15.65 -17.53 -6.83
N LEU A 123 -14.35 -17.82 -6.83
CA LEU A 123 -13.70 -18.57 -7.92
C LEU A 123 -14.13 -20.04 -7.95
N LEU A 124 -14.25 -20.68 -6.79
CA LEU A 124 -14.71 -22.07 -6.67
C LEU A 124 -16.14 -22.21 -7.23
N LEU A 125 -17.02 -21.26 -6.91
CA LEU A 125 -18.39 -21.22 -7.42
C LEU A 125 -18.44 -21.04 -8.94
N ILE A 126 -17.55 -20.22 -9.52
CA ILE A 126 -17.42 -20.11 -10.98
C ILE A 126 -16.97 -21.43 -11.59
N ILE A 127 -16.00 -22.12 -10.98
CA ILE A 127 -15.53 -23.42 -11.46
C ILE A 127 -16.65 -24.47 -11.34
N GLY A 128 -17.35 -24.50 -10.21
CA GLY A 128 -18.50 -25.37 -9.98
C GLY A 128 -19.59 -25.16 -11.03
N ASN A 129 -20.00 -23.92 -11.28
CA ASN A 129 -20.99 -23.62 -12.31
C ASN A 129 -20.50 -24.00 -13.71
N LYS A 130 -19.22 -23.80 -14.03
CA LYS A 130 -18.66 -24.24 -15.32
C LYS A 130 -18.64 -25.74 -15.50
N LEU A 131 -18.50 -26.51 -14.42
CA LEU A 131 -18.61 -27.96 -14.47
C LEU A 131 -20.08 -28.37 -14.64
N ASN A 132 -20.99 -27.76 -13.88
CA ASN A 132 -22.44 -28.03 -13.93
C ASN A 132 -23.07 -27.68 -15.29
N ILE A 133 -22.58 -26.65 -15.99
CA ILE A 133 -23.04 -26.27 -17.34
C ILE A 133 -22.85 -27.43 -18.34
N ASN A 134 -21.83 -28.28 -18.18
CA ASN A 134 -21.62 -29.42 -19.08
C ASN A 134 -22.65 -30.54 -18.88
N ASP A 135 -23.32 -30.58 -17.73
CA ASP A 135 -24.32 -31.60 -17.37
C ASP A 135 -25.77 -31.14 -17.59
N ALA A 136 -25.98 -29.84 -17.84
CA ALA A 136 -27.30 -29.25 -18.05
C ALA A 136 -27.88 -29.58 -19.44
N LYS A 137 -29.09 -30.14 -19.48
CA LYS A 137 -29.79 -30.57 -20.71
C LYS A 137 -30.96 -29.67 -21.10
N ASP A 138 -31.44 -28.83 -20.19
CA ASP A 138 -32.63 -27.99 -20.36
C ASP A 138 -32.24 -26.50 -20.49
N ASP A 139 -32.84 -25.78 -21.44
CA ASP A 139 -32.52 -24.37 -21.75
C ASP A 139 -32.80 -23.42 -20.56
N ASP A 140 -33.83 -23.69 -19.75
CA ASP A 140 -34.18 -22.87 -18.57
C ASP A 140 -33.13 -22.96 -17.46
N ASP A 141 -32.43 -24.10 -17.35
CA ASP A 141 -31.36 -24.28 -16.38
C ASP A 141 -30.07 -23.62 -16.85
N LEU A 142 -29.83 -23.53 -18.16
CA LEU A 142 -28.70 -22.80 -18.71
C LEU A 142 -28.79 -21.29 -18.42
N GLU A 143 -29.98 -20.69 -18.51
CA GLU A 143 -30.18 -19.26 -18.25
C GLU A 143 -29.93 -18.90 -16.76
N LYS A 144 -30.43 -19.72 -15.83
CA LYS A 144 -30.19 -19.54 -14.38
C LYS A 144 -28.70 -19.68 -14.04
N ASN A 145 -28.04 -20.70 -14.57
CA ASN A 145 -26.61 -20.91 -14.39
C ASN A 145 -25.79 -19.73 -14.91
N HIS A 146 -26.20 -19.11 -16.03
CA HIS A 146 -25.53 -17.92 -16.57
C HIS A 146 -25.67 -16.71 -15.64
N HIS A 147 -26.88 -16.43 -15.14
CA HIS A 147 -27.11 -15.31 -14.22
C HIS A 147 -26.35 -15.48 -12.89
N GLU A 148 -26.30 -16.68 -12.33
CA GLU A 148 -25.49 -16.97 -11.14
C GLU A 148 -23.99 -16.80 -11.42
N LEU A 149 -23.53 -17.26 -12.58
CA LEU A 149 -22.15 -17.11 -13.01
C LEU A 149 -21.74 -15.65 -13.18
N ASP A 150 -22.63 -14.79 -13.67
CA ASP A 150 -22.42 -13.34 -13.74
C ASP A 150 -22.32 -12.70 -12.35
N LYS A 151 -23.18 -13.11 -11.41
CA LYS A 151 -23.10 -12.67 -10.00
C LYS A 151 -21.77 -13.07 -9.36
N TYR A 152 -21.30 -14.30 -9.57
CA TYR A 152 -20.02 -14.75 -9.04
C TYR A 152 -18.84 -14.02 -9.68
N ARG A 153 -18.90 -13.72 -10.99
CA ARG A 153 -17.91 -12.86 -11.67
C ARG A 153 -17.87 -11.48 -11.04
N GLU A 154 -19.02 -10.84 -10.82
CA GLU A 154 -19.06 -9.53 -10.19
C GLU A 154 -18.43 -9.57 -8.79
N ASN A 155 -18.77 -10.57 -7.98
CA ASN A 155 -18.18 -10.76 -6.66
C ASN A 155 -16.65 -10.97 -6.73
N THR A 156 -16.13 -11.75 -7.68
CA THR A 156 -14.66 -11.87 -7.84
C THR A 156 -13.99 -10.54 -8.14
N ILE A 157 -14.62 -9.70 -8.97
CA ILE A 157 -14.11 -8.37 -9.30
C ILE A 157 -14.14 -7.49 -8.06
N GLN A 158 -15.24 -7.49 -7.31
CA GLN A 158 -15.38 -6.73 -6.06
C GLN A 158 -14.31 -7.13 -5.04
N HIS A 159 -14.16 -8.42 -4.73
CA HIS A 159 -13.13 -8.90 -3.79
C HIS A 159 -11.71 -8.54 -4.27
N ARG A 160 -11.44 -8.62 -5.57
CA ARG A 160 -10.15 -8.22 -6.14
C ARG A 160 -9.89 -6.73 -6.00
N ILE A 161 -10.89 -5.88 -6.24
CA ILE A 161 -10.78 -4.43 -6.03
C ILE A 161 -10.52 -4.12 -4.57
N VAL A 162 -11.20 -4.77 -3.63
CA VAL A 162 -10.96 -4.59 -2.19
C VAL A 162 -9.53 -4.97 -1.83
N MET A 163 -9.00 -6.08 -2.34
CA MET A 163 -7.60 -6.46 -2.11
C MET A 163 -6.61 -5.45 -2.71
N GLU A 164 -6.78 -5.08 -3.98
CA GLU A 164 -5.79 -4.27 -4.70
C GLU A 164 -5.85 -2.79 -4.33
N ARG A 165 -7.05 -2.24 -4.16
CA ARG A 165 -7.29 -0.81 -3.95
C ARG A 165 -7.65 -0.46 -2.52
N GLY A 166 -8.23 -1.39 -1.76
CA GLY A 166 -8.54 -1.20 -0.33
C GLY A 166 -7.37 -1.57 0.57
N ILE A 167 -7.00 -2.84 0.58
CA ILE A 167 -6.08 -3.41 1.58
C ILE A 167 -4.62 -3.02 1.33
N LYS A 168 -4.10 -3.18 0.09
CA LYS A 168 -2.70 -2.86 -0.24
C LYS A 168 -2.22 -1.45 0.16
N PRO A 169 -2.97 -0.34 -0.08
CA PRO A 169 -2.51 0.97 0.36
C PRO A 169 -2.53 1.13 1.88
N LEU A 170 -3.42 0.44 2.60
CA LEU A 170 -3.43 0.44 4.06
C LEU A 170 -2.21 -0.32 4.61
N GLU A 171 -1.86 -1.47 4.03
CA GLU A 171 -0.64 -2.21 4.37
C GLU A 171 0.61 -1.34 4.18
N LYS A 172 0.70 -0.59 3.06
CA LYS A 172 1.83 0.31 2.82
C LYS A 172 1.95 1.41 3.89
N LYS A 173 0.82 1.96 4.34
CA LYS A 173 0.80 2.98 5.40
C LYS A 173 1.18 2.39 6.76
N LEU A 174 0.66 1.23 7.12
CA LEU A 174 0.99 0.55 8.37
C LEU A 174 2.46 0.12 8.39
N ASN A 175 2.98 -0.43 7.30
CA ASN A 175 4.40 -0.79 7.20
C ASN A 175 5.29 0.43 7.37
N TYR A 176 4.92 1.57 6.77
CA TYR A 176 5.67 2.82 6.98
C TYR A 176 5.62 3.27 8.45
N GLN A 177 4.47 3.17 9.12
CA GLN A 177 4.35 3.53 10.53
C GLN A 177 5.15 2.57 11.43
N LEU A 178 5.14 1.27 11.14
CA LEU A 178 5.96 0.28 11.84
C LEU A 178 7.45 0.53 11.61
N ASP A 179 7.88 0.73 10.37
CA ASP A 179 9.28 1.08 10.05
C ASP A 179 9.71 2.35 10.76
N LYS A 180 8.83 3.36 10.83
CA LYS A 180 9.11 4.61 11.55
C LYS A 180 9.25 4.34 13.05
N LEU A 181 8.35 3.55 13.64
CA LEU A 181 8.41 3.19 15.06
C LEU A 181 9.67 2.38 15.39
N VAL A 182 10.01 1.40 14.55
CA VAL A 182 11.24 0.60 14.68
C VAL A 182 12.47 1.49 14.55
N ARG A 183 12.51 2.43 13.59
CA ARG A 183 13.60 3.40 13.47
C ARG A 183 13.70 4.30 14.71
N THR A 184 12.58 4.77 15.26
CA THR A 184 12.60 5.57 16.48
C THR A 184 13.04 4.77 17.70
N TYR A 185 12.61 3.51 17.80
CA TYR A 185 12.99 2.62 18.89
C TYR A 185 14.48 2.28 18.83
N THR A 186 14.98 1.88 17.66
CA THR A 186 16.41 1.59 17.45
C THR A 186 17.28 2.83 17.62
N LYS A 187 16.78 4.03 17.29
CA LYS A 187 17.47 5.29 17.61
C LYS A 187 17.52 5.53 19.13
N LEU A 188 16.39 5.38 19.83
CA LEU A 188 16.33 5.54 21.28
C LEU A 188 17.24 4.55 22.01
N GLU A 189 17.27 3.28 21.57
CA GLU A 189 18.16 2.25 22.11
C GLU A 189 19.63 2.62 21.93
N LYS A 190 20.02 3.13 20.76
CA LYS A 190 21.38 3.64 20.51
C LYS A 190 21.71 4.85 21.39
N ASP A 191 20.82 5.84 21.44
CA ASP A 191 21.00 7.05 22.25
C ASP A 191 21.14 6.69 23.74
N TYR A 192 20.38 5.70 24.22
CA TYR A 192 20.48 5.18 25.59
C TYR A 192 21.84 4.53 25.85
N LEU A 193 22.29 3.62 24.98
CA LEU A 193 23.60 2.96 25.10
C LEU A 193 24.77 3.94 25.01
N GLU A 194 24.67 4.96 24.14
CA GLU A 194 25.67 6.02 24.02
C GLU A 194 25.69 6.91 25.26
N SER A 195 24.51 7.24 25.82
CA SER A 195 24.43 8.00 27.06
C SER A 195 25.00 7.25 28.26
N GLU A 196 24.81 5.92 28.31
CA GLU A 196 25.37 5.05 29.35
C GLU A 196 26.90 4.98 29.24
N LYS A 197 27.43 4.79 28.02
CA LYS A 197 28.89 4.84 27.77
C LYS A 197 29.48 6.19 28.15
N ARG A 198 28.83 7.29 27.74
CA ARG A 198 29.29 8.64 28.08
C ARG A 198 29.22 8.93 29.57
N ALA A 199 28.24 8.39 30.28
CA ALA A 199 28.16 8.47 31.73
C ALA A 199 29.32 7.69 32.38
N LEU A 200 29.61 6.47 31.92
CA LEU A 200 30.74 5.66 32.40
C LEU A 200 32.10 6.31 32.13
N GLU A 201 32.30 6.86 30.93
CA GLU A 201 33.51 7.63 30.58
C GLU A 201 33.65 8.88 31.45
N LYS A 202 32.56 9.59 31.74
CA LYS A 202 32.59 10.74 32.64
C LYS A 202 32.93 10.34 34.09
N LEU A 203 32.49 9.17 34.54
CA LEU A 203 32.87 8.61 35.84
C LEU A 203 34.36 8.20 35.86
N SER A 204 34.88 7.59 34.79
CA SER A 204 36.30 7.21 34.73
C SER A 204 37.22 8.43 34.62
N HIS A 205 36.85 9.45 33.83
CA HIS A 205 37.61 10.70 33.69
C HIS A 205 37.60 11.57 34.96
N SER A 206 36.63 11.40 35.87
CA SER A 206 36.61 12.12 37.15
C SER A 206 37.70 11.65 38.15
N SER A 207 38.42 10.57 37.83
CA SER A 207 39.55 10.05 38.62
C SER A 207 40.93 10.42 38.07
N SER A 208 40.98 11.15 36.94
CA SER A 208 42.23 11.58 36.31
C SER A 208 42.06 12.96 35.68
N SER A 209 42.01 13.99 36.53
CA SER A 209 42.14 15.39 36.09
C SER A 209 43.54 15.89 36.41
N SER A 210 44.43 15.77 35.43
CA SER A 210 45.64 16.58 35.27
C SER A 210 45.77 16.91 33.79
N ASP A 211 45.96 18.20 33.51
CA ASP A 211 46.10 18.88 32.21
C ASP A 211 46.72 18.05 31.08
N ASP A 212 46.17 18.17 29.86
CA ASP A 212 46.96 18.66 28.72
C ASP A 212 46.07 19.08 27.53
N ASP A 213 46.52 20.14 26.86
CA ASP A 213 46.03 20.65 25.59
C ASP A 213 46.53 19.77 24.41
N ASN A 214 45.90 19.96 23.25
CA ASN A 214 46.35 19.71 21.87
C ASN A 214 46.06 18.39 21.12
N ASP A 215 45.57 18.65 19.90
CA ASP A 215 45.87 18.03 18.59
C ASP A 215 45.03 16.84 18.06
N ASP A 216 44.15 17.20 17.12
CA ASP A 216 44.10 16.76 15.72
C ASP A 216 44.23 15.27 15.37
N SER A 217 43.17 14.71 14.78
CA SER A 217 43.23 14.16 13.41
C SER A 217 41.90 13.61 12.91
N ASP A 218 41.60 14.03 11.69
CA ASP A 218 40.53 13.68 10.75
C ASP A 218 40.15 12.20 10.61
N GLN A 219 38.86 11.92 10.31
CA GLN A 219 38.48 11.25 9.05
C GLN A 219 36.95 11.32 8.77
N ASP A 220 36.59 12.20 7.85
CA ASP A 220 35.60 12.07 6.75
C ASP A 220 34.31 11.23 6.92
N SER A 221 33.17 11.91 7.02
CA SER A 221 31.98 11.53 6.22
C SER A 221 31.07 12.74 6.03
N SER A 222 30.95 13.18 4.78
CA SER A 222 30.10 14.28 4.33
C SER A 222 28.63 14.06 4.67
N ASP A 223 28.06 14.92 5.52
CA ASP A 223 26.61 15.07 5.69
C ASP A 223 26.27 16.58 5.60
N GLU A 224 26.20 17.06 4.36
CA GLU A 224 25.69 18.39 4.01
C GLU A 224 24.16 18.42 4.16
N ASP A 225 23.60 18.42 5.37
CA ASP A 225 22.14 18.62 5.51
C ASP A 225 21.66 19.17 6.88
N GLU A 226 22.51 19.79 7.70
CA GLU A 226 22.08 20.37 9.00
C GLU A 226 22.43 21.85 9.21
N LYS A 227 22.28 22.68 8.17
CA LYS A 227 22.38 24.15 8.31
C LYS A 227 21.26 24.92 7.62
N MET A 228 20.02 24.59 7.98
CA MET A 228 18.83 25.39 7.63
C MET A 228 17.96 25.67 8.87
N VAL A 229 18.52 26.38 9.84
CA VAL A 229 17.71 27.07 10.86
C VAL A 229 17.06 28.28 10.18
N PHE A 230 15.80 28.12 9.79
CA PHE A 230 14.99 29.16 9.14
C PHE A 230 14.70 30.30 10.13
N LYS A 231 15.45 31.40 10.05
CA LYS A 231 15.03 32.70 10.62
C LYS A 231 14.23 33.47 9.56
N PRO A 232 13.05 34.02 9.87
CA PRO A 232 12.31 34.85 8.91
C PRO A 232 13.04 36.19 8.68
N ASN A 233 13.31 36.51 7.41
CA ASN A 233 13.90 37.79 6.99
C ASN A 233 12.88 38.93 7.11
N ILE A 234 13.09 39.84 8.06
CA ILE A 234 12.27 41.04 8.32
C ILE A 234 12.57 42.22 7.38
N SER A 235 13.60 42.11 6.53
CA SER A 235 14.06 43.20 5.65
C SER A 235 13.28 43.32 4.33
N GLY A 236 12.45 42.33 3.98
CA GLY A 236 11.63 42.35 2.76
C GLY A 236 10.25 43.01 2.90
N LEU A 237 9.83 43.32 4.13
CA LEU A 237 8.48 43.84 4.43
C LEU A 237 8.43 45.38 4.44
N LEU A 238 9.57 46.07 4.51
CA LEU A 238 9.62 47.52 4.75
C LEU A 238 9.96 48.37 3.53
N THR A 239 10.15 47.78 2.34
CA THR A 239 10.46 48.56 1.13
C THR A 239 9.76 48.00 -0.09
N LYS A 240 8.49 48.38 -0.29
CA LYS A 240 7.86 48.46 -1.62
C LYS A 240 6.52 49.19 -1.52
N GLU A 241 6.63 50.50 -1.28
CA GLU A 241 5.67 51.43 -1.85
C GLU A 241 6.30 52.11 -3.07
N ASP A 242 5.47 52.20 -4.10
CA ASP A 242 5.48 53.11 -5.24
C ASP A 242 6.21 52.81 -6.56
N THR A 243 5.38 53.02 -7.59
CA THR A 243 5.63 53.35 -9.01
C THR A 243 5.67 52.20 -10.02
N LYS A 244 4.54 51.98 -10.71
CA LYS A 244 4.38 52.40 -12.13
C LYS A 244 2.99 52.05 -12.72
N LYS A 245 2.35 53.09 -13.24
CA LYS A 245 1.16 53.13 -14.12
C LYS A 245 1.29 52.20 -15.35
N SER A 246 0.19 51.56 -15.76
CA SER A 246 -0.37 51.78 -17.10
C SER A 246 -1.81 51.29 -17.26
N LYS A 247 -2.66 52.24 -17.67
CA LYS A 247 -3.89 52.17 -18.48
C LYS A 247 -5.01 51.21 -18.07
N ARG A 248 -6.07 51.79 -17.49
CA ARG A 248 -7.45 51.38 -17.73
C ARG A 248 -8.33 52.62 -17.90
N THR A 249 -9.23 52.48 -18.85
CA THR A 249 -10.19 53.42 -19.44
C THR A 249 -11.14 54.09 -18.45
N GLU A 250 -11.41 55.37 -18.72
CA GLU A 250 -12.40 56.27 -18.13
C GLU A 250 -13.81 55.71 -18.21
N ILE A 251 -14.57 55.81 -17.11
CA ILE A 251 -15.98 56.24 -17.07
C ILE A 251 -16.17 57.05 -15.78
N GLU A 252 -16.75 58.23 -15.94
CA GLU A 252 -16.99 59.31 -15.00
C GLU A 252 -17.92 58.94 -13.83
N ALA A 253 -17.71 59.59 -12.68
CA ALA A 253 -18.77 60.21 -11.89
C ALA A 253 -18.16 61.17 -10.87
N GLU A 254 -18.53 62.43 -11.01
CA GLU A 254 -18.17 63.59 -10.21
C GLU A 254 -18.78 63.54 -8.80
N ALA A 255 -18.06 64.09 -7.81
CA ALA A 255 -18.57 64.98 -6.75
C ALA A 255 -17.43 65.36 -5.79
N GLU A 256 -16.83 66.53 -6.05
CA GLU A 256 -16.52 67.66 -5.14
C GLU A 256 -16.27 67.37 -3.63
N MET A 257 -15.09 67.73 -3.10
CA MET A 257 -14.78 68.94 -2.27
C MET A 257 -15.52 68.97 -0.92
N GLU A 258 -14.99 69.35 0.24
CA GLU A 258 -13.69 69.74 0.76
C GLU A 258 -13.87 69.84 2.31
N THR A 259 -12.77 69.96 3.05
CA THR A 259 -12.65 70.61 4.38
C THR A 259 -13.22 69.99 5.68
N GLU A 260 -12.26 69.74 6.56
CA GLU A 260 -12.12 70.18 7.97
C GLU A 260 -12.97 69.64 9.14
N ALA A 261 -12.19 69.09 10.08
CA ALA A 261 -12.27 69.08 11.54
C ALA A 261 -13.54 69.58 12.25
N GLY A 262 -14.10 68.72 13.11
CA GLY A 262 -14.96 69.13 14.21
C GLY A 262 -15.74 67.98 14.86
N THR A 263 -15.23 67.50 15.99
CA THR A 263 -16.01 66.92 17.11
C THR A 263 -17.02 65.80 16.81
N ASP A 264 -16.57 64.55 16.94
CA ASP A 264 -17.25 63.57 17.81
C ASP A 264 -16.35 62.35 18.03
N SER A 265 -16.14 62.02 19.29
CA SER A 265 -15.36 60.88 19.77
C SER A 265 -16.10 59.56 19.52
N VAL A 266 -16.19 59.15 18.26
CA VAL A 266 -16.64 57.80 17.90
C VAL A 266 -15.55 57.16 17.07
N TYR A 267 -14.81 56.25 17.70
CA TYR A 267 -13.79 55.44 17.03
C TYR A 267 -14.42 54.71 15.83
N LYS A 268 -13.98 55.08 14.62
CA LYS A 268 -14.33 54.37 13.40
C LYS A 268 -13.29 53.28 13.19
N PRO A 269 -13.65 51.99 13.37
CA PRO A 269 -12.71 50.91 13.16
C PRO A 269 -12.20 50.93 11.70
N PRO A 270 -10.93 50.58 11.47
CA PRO A 270 -10.37 50.53 10.13
C PRO A 270 -11.19 49.57 9.27
N LYS A 271 -11.56 50.01 8.06
CA LYS A 271 -12.25 49.16 7.09
C LYS A 271 -11.25 48.16 6.53
N ILE A 272 -11.23 46.96 7.10
CA ILE A 272 -10.43 45.84 6.60
C ILE A 272 -11.20 45.19 5.46
N ASN A 273 -10.67 45.24 4.24
CA ASN A 273 -11.20 44.43 3.15
C ASN A 273 -11.03 42.95 3.52
N ALA A 274 -12.04 42.13 3.26
CA ALA A 274 -12.02 40.71 3.60
C ALA A 274 -10.90 39.97 2.83
N ILE A 275 -9.70 39.94 3.41
CA ILE A 275 -8.61 39.07 3.01
C ILE A 275 -8.85 37.76 3.76
N ALA A 276 -9.09 36.69 3.00
CA ALA A 276 -9.22 35.36 3.59
C ALA A 276 -7.98 35.07 4.45
N PRO A 277 -8.16 34.52 5.67
CA PRO A 277 -7.02 34.20 6.53
C PRO A 277 -6.03 33.32 5.76
N PRO A 278 -4.71 33.54 5.87
CA PRO A 278 -3.70 32.75 5.18
C PRO A 278 -3.83 31.30 5.63
N LYS A 279 -4.53 30.50 4.83
CA LYS A 279 -4.81 29.12 5.17
C LYS A 279 -3.48 28.36 5.10
N GLN A 280 -3.04 27.84 6.24
CA GLN A 280 -1.92 26.91 6.35
C GLN A 280 -1.97 25.88 5.22
N THR A 281 -0.96 25.88 4.35
CA THR A 281 -0.62 24.82 3.37
C THR A 281 -1.80 23.98 2.89
N GLN A 282 -2.78 24.58 2.22
CA GLN A 282 -3.96 23.84 1.78
C GLN A 282 -3.67 23.13 0.45
N PHE A 283 -3.50 21.81 0.53
CA PHE A 283 -3.65 20.93 -0.63
C PHE A 283 -5.04 21.17 -1.21
N VAL A 284 -5.09 21.76 -2.40
CA VAL A 284 -6.33 21.90 -3.15
C VAL A 284 -6.64 20.56 -3.80
N ASP A 285 -7.44 19.74 -3.11
CA ASP A 285 -8.02 18.52 -3.68
C ASP A 285 -9.15 18.88 -4.65
N ARG A 286 -8.78 19.57 -5.73
CA ARG A 286 -9.71 19.96 -6.79
C ARG A 286 -9.59 18.95 -7.92
N PHE A 287 -10.72 18.38 -8.31
CA PHE A 287 -10.76 17.54 -9.49
C PHE A 287 -10.37 18.33 -10.73
N ASP A 288 -9.27 17.92 -11.35
CA ASP A 288 -8.74 18.52 -12.56
C ASP A 288 -9.03 17.61 -13.76
N PRO A 289 -10.04 17.93 -14.60
CA PRO A 289 -10.42 17.08 -15.73
C PRO A 289 -9.31 16.95 -16.78
N LYS A 290 -8.32 17.85 -16.77
CA LYS A 290 -7.19 17.81 -17.69
C LYS A 290 -6.23 16.65 -17.39
N TYR A 291 -6.06 16.27 -16.12
CA TYR A 291 -5.20 15.15 -15.75
C TYR A 291 -5.87 13.79 -16.02
N HIS A 292 -7.20 13.74 -15.96
CA HIS A 292 -7.98 12.52 -16.22
C HIS A 292 -8.43 12.36 -17.67
N LYS A 293 -8.14 13.33 -18.53
CA LYS A 293 -8.47 13.25 -19.96
C LYS A 293 -7.41 12.44 -20.70
N ASP A 294 -7.87 11.56 -21.58
CA ASP A 294 -6.99 10.80 -22.47
C ASP A 294 -6.16 11.73 -23.37
N ASN A 295 -4.86 11.80 -23.08
CA ASN A 295 -3.90 12.59 -23.85
C ASN A 295 -3.09 11.73 -24.84
N THR A 296 -3.63 10.58 -25.25
CA THR A 296 -2.98 9.66 -26.20
C THR A 296 -2.64 10.34 -27.52
N ARG A 297 -3.51 11.25 -27.99
CA ARG A 297 -3.30 12.01 -29.23
C ARG A 297 -2.13 13.00 -29.15
N GLY A 298 -1.71 13.42 -27.95
CA GLY A 298 -0.61 14.36 -27.77
C GLY A 298 0.75 13.74 -28.09
N SER A 299 0.94 12.49 -27.66
CA SER A 299 2.14 11.68 -27.90
C SER A 299 2.03 10.80 -29.16
N ARG A 300 0.85 10.65 -29.77
CA ARG A 300 0.69 9.83 -30.98
C ARG A 300 1.47 10.42 -32.17
N MET A 301 2.46 9.70 -32.69
CA MET A 301 3.28 10.08 -33.85
C MET A 301 3.10 9.09 -34.98
N GLN A 302 2.73 9.57 -36.17
CA GLN A 302 2.40 8.73 -37.32
C GLN A 302 3.52 7.75 -37.72
N ALA A 303 4.78 8.20 -37.82
CA ALA A 303 5.90 7.31 -38.17
C ALA A 303 6.12 6.17 -37.17
N MET A 304 5.83 6.40 -35.88
CA MET A 304 5.91 5.32 -34.87
C MET A 304 4.74 4.35 -35.03
N GLU A 305 3.55 4.82 -35.39
CA GLU A 305 2.40 3.95 -35.59
C GLU A 305 2.53 3.08 -36.82
N GLU A 306 3.10 3.63 -37.90
CA GLU A 306 3.42 2.87 -39.09
C GLU A 306 4.42 1.75 -38.79
N TYR A 307 5.50 2.06 -38.04
CA TYR A 307 6.43 1.04 -37.56
C TYR A 307 5.74 -0.02 -36.68
N LEU A 308 4.82 0.38 -35.81
CA LEU A 308 4.07 -0.55 -34.96
C LEU A 308 3.12 -1.44 -35.76
N ARG A 309 2.49 -0.91 -36.82
CA ARG A 309 1.65 -1.69 -37.75
C ARG A 309 2.48 -2.72 -38.49
N GLU A 310 3.61 -2.30 -39.05
CA GLU A 310 4.54 -3.20 -39.75
C GLU A 310 5.15 -4.26 -38.82
N SER A 311 5.44 -3.89 -37.57
CA SER A 311 5.97 -4.83 -36.56
C SER A 311 4.89 -5.73 -35.97
N SER A 312 3.61 -5.42 -36.17
CA SER A 312 2.50 -6.21 -35.65
C SER A 312 2.07 -7.26 -36.67
N ASP A 313 1.90 -8.50 -36.22
CA ASP A 313 1.38 -9.60 -37.06
C ASP A 313 -0.15 -9.55 -37.24
N GLN A 314 -0.78 -8.43 -36.88
CA GLN A 314 -2.22 -8.28 -36.98
C GLN A 314 -2.60 -7.73 -38.35
N PRO A 315 -3.63 -8.30 -39.02
CA PRO A 315 -4.07 -7.77 -40.29
C PRO A 315 -4.70 -6.39 -40.09
N ASP A 316 -4.32 -5.45 -40.96
CA ASP A 316 -4.92 -4.12 -41.00
C ASP A 316 -6.21 -4.12 -41.83
N TRP A 317 -7.21 -3.38 -41.34
CA TRP A 317 -8.52 -3.26 -41.98
C TRP A 317 -8.49 -2.17 -43.05
N GLU A 318 -7.92 -2.49 -44.21
CA GLU A 318 -7.93 -1.61 -45.37
C GLU A 318 -9.31 -1.58 -46.04
N SER A 319 -9.65 -0.45 -46.63
CA SER A 319 -10.90 -0.30 -47.39
C SER A 319 -10.70 -0.79 -48.83
N SER A 320 -11.80 -1.20 -49.46
CA SER A 320 -11.79 -1.59 -50.87
C SER A 320 -11.23 -0.47 -51.77
N ILE A 321 -10.51 -0.86 -52.83
CA ILE A 321 -9.94 0.04 -53.82
C ILE A 321 -11.07 0.86 -54.45
N GLY A 322 -10.96 2.19 -54.38
CA GLY A 322 -11.96 3.13 -54.90
C GLY A 322 -12.92 3.70 -53.85
N ALA A 323 -13.14 3.03 -52.72
CA ALA A 323 -13.98 3.57 -51.63
C ALA A 323 -13.33 4.80 -50.95
N ASN A 324 -12.01 4.89 -50.99
CA ASN A 324 -11.22 5.94 -50.35
C ASN A 324 -10.99 7.18 -51.24
N ILE A 325 -11.50 7.20 -52.48
CA ILE A 325 -11.28 8.32 -53.40
C ILE A 325 -12.31 9.42 -53.13
N VAL A 326 -11.84 10.65 -52.87
CA VAL A 326 -12.71 11.79 -52.58
C VAL A 326 -13.01 12.59 -53.84
N ASN A 327 -14.28 13.00 -54.01
CA ASN A 327 -14.74 13.88 -55.09
C ASN A 327 -14.27 13.41 -56.48
N SER A 328 -14.44 12.12 -56.77
CA SER A 328 -14.05 11.51 -58.06
C SER A 328 -12.59 11.77 -58.45
N GLY A 329 -11.69 11.90 -57.46
CA GLY A 329 -10.25 12.09 -57.65
C GLY A 329 -9.77 13.52 -57.38
N ARG A 330 -10.66 14.53 -57.33
CA ARG A 330 -10.26 15.92 -57.06
C ARG A 330 -9.69 16.13 -55.65
N GLY A 331 -10.19 15.36 -54.68
CA GLY A 331 -9.72 15.42 -53.29
C GLY A 331 -8.55 14.46 -53.00
N GLY A 332 -8.08 13.71 -53.99
CA GLY A 332 -7.12 12.63 -53.81
C GLY A 332 -7.72 11.42 -53.08
N ILE A 333 -6.82 10.55 -52.61
CA ILE A 333 -7.14 9.38 -51.80
C ILE A 333 -7.11 9.80 -50.32
N LYS A 334 -8.08 9.37 -49.52
CA LYS A 334 -8.11 9.64 -48.07
C LYS A 334 -6.90 9.02 -47.39
N SER A 335 -6.26 9.78 -46.50
CA SER A 335 -5.25 9.22 -45.59
C SER A 335 -5.88 8.24 -44.59
N HIS A 336 -5.09 7.28 -44.09
CA HIS A 336 -5.49 6.36 -43.03
C HIS A 336 -6.09 7.08 -41.81
N ARG A 337 -5.56 8.26 -41.45
CA ARG A 337 -6.14 9.06 -40.35
C ARG A 337 -7.53 9.59 -40.71
N ASP A 338 -7.73 9.96 -41.97
CA ASP A 338 -8.99 10.54 -42.44
C ASP A 338 -10.06 9.45 -42.54
N THR A 339 -9.71 8.23 -42.95
CA THR A 339 -10.62 7.08 -42.93
C THR A 339 -11.01 6.67 -41.50
N GLU A 340 -10.08 6.67 -40.53
CA GLU A 340 -10.39 6.44 -39.11
C GLU A 340 -11.38 7.48 -38.55
N VAL A 341 -11.26 8.75 -38.96
CA VAL A 341 -12.16 9.82 -38.51
C VAL A 341 -13.54 9.66 -39.13
N ASP A 342 -13.61 9.31 -40.41
CA ASP A 342 -14.88 9.08 -41.11
C ASP A 342 -15.60 7.84 -40.54
N ARG A 343 -14.86 6.78 -40.18
CA ARG A 343 -15.41 5.60 -39.48
C ARG A 343 -16.01 5.98 -38.14
N LYS A 344 -15.27 6.72 -37.30
CA LYS A 344 -15.78 7.22 -36.00
C LYS A 344 -17.00 8.13 -36.15
N MET A 345 -17.10 8.86 -37.26
CA MET A 345 -18.27 9.67 -37.57
C MET A 345 -19.46 8.77 -37.91
N ALA A 346 -19.28 7.78 -38.79
CA ALA A 346 -20.32 6.81 -39.13
C ALA A 346 -20.81 6.04 -37.89
N ASP A 347 -19.89 5.51 -37.08
CA ASP A 347 -20.21 4.81 -35.83
C ASP A 347 -21.09 5.70 -34.92
N PHE A 348 -20.73 6.97 -34.76
CA PHE A 348 -21.52 7.92 -33.97
C PHE A 348 -22.89 8.22 -34.59
N GLU A 349 -22.97 8.39 -35.91
CA GLU A 349 -24.22 8.66 -36.62
C GLU A 349 -25.18 7.47 -36.55
N GLU A 350 -24.66 6.24 -36.58
CA GLU A 350 -25.42 5.00 -36.43
C GLU A 350 -25.90 4.80 -34.99
N GLU A 351 -25.01 5.00 -34.00
CA GLU A 351 -25.36 4.90 -32.57
C GLU A 351 -26.41 5.93 -32.15
N ASN A 352 -26.28 7.17 -32.63
CA ASN A 352 -27.16 8.28 -32.22
C ASN A 352 -28.25 8.58 -33.24
N MET A 353 -28.33 7.81 -34.34
CA MET A 353 -29.28 7.98 -35.46
C MET A 353 -29.44 9.43 -35.94
N THR A 354 -28.38 10.24 -35.81
CA THR A 354 -28.40 11.68 -36.10
C THR A 354 -27.21 12.02 -36.96
N ARG A 355 -27.46 12.61 -38.13
CA ARG A 355 -26.40 13.05 -39.04
C ARG A 355 -25.66 14.23 -38.45
N LEU A 356 -24.32 14.20 -38.48
CA LEU A 356 -23.54 15.39 -38.18
C LEU A 356 -23.78 16.39 -39.30
N GLY A 357 -24.32 17.56 -38.95
CA GLY A 357 -24.40 18.66 -39.90
C GLY A 357 -23.00 18.92 -40.47
N SER A 358 -22.90 19.13 -41.79
CA SER A 358 -21.63 19.37 -42.51
C SER A 358 -20.88 20.65 -42.09
N GLY A 359 -21.26 21.26 -40.96
CA GLY A 359 -20.67 22.48 -40.42
C GLY A 359 -20.90 23.71 -41.31
N ALA A 360 -21.71 23.59 -42.37
CA ALA A 360 -21.93 24.65 -43.36
C ALA A 360 -22.56 25.93 -42.79
N GLY A 361 -23.09 25.91 -41.56
CA GLY A 361 -23.54 27.11 -40.84
C GLY A 361 -22.46 27.80 -39.99
N SER A 362 -21.43 27.08 -39.52
CA SER A 362 -20.41 27.63 -38.61
C SER A 362 -19.19 28.13 -39.38
N LYS A 363 -18.83 29.41 -39.17
CA LYS A 363 -17.61 30.02 -39.74
C LYS A 363 -16.35 29.21 -39.41
N LEU A 364 -16.31 28.61 -38.22
CA LEU A 364 -15.19 27.79 -37.74
C LEU A 364 -15.05 26.49 -38.54
N ALA A 365 -16.17 25.81 -38.81
CA ALA A 365 -16.17 24.55 -39.55
C ALA A 365 -15.79 24.75 -41.02
N LYS A 366 -16.29 25.83 -41.67
CA LYS A 366 -15.86 26.22 -43.02
C LYS A 366 -14.35 26.46 -43.10
N LYS A 367 -13.78 27.17 -42.11
CA LYS A 367 -12.34 27.44 -42.04
C LYS A 367 -11.55 26.13 -41.87
N LYS A 368 -11.98 25.25 -40.96
CA LYS A 368 -11.32 23.97 -40.70
C LYS A 368 -11.37 23.03 -41.90
N MET A 369 -12.50 22.96 -42.60
CA MET A 369 -12.66 22.15 -43.82
C MET A 369 -11.72 22.63 -44.93
N LYS A 370 -11.72 23.95 -45.24
CA LYS A 370 -10.80 24.53 -46.23
C LYS A 370 -9.32 24.36 -45.85
N GLN A 371 -9.01 24.47 -44.55
CA GLN A 371 -7.65 24.25 -44.07
C GLN A 371 -7.22 22.79 -44.24
N ARG A 372 -8.11 21.83 -43.94
CA ARG A 372 -7.85 20.39 -44.14
C ARG A 372 -7.69 20.06 -45.62
N GLU A 373 -8.54 20.60 -46.49
CA GLU A 373 -8.45 20.38 -47.94
C GLU A 373 -7.12 20.89 -48.51
N ARG A 374 -6.70 22.11 -48.14
CA ARG A 374 -5.39 22.63 -48.56
C ARG A 374 -4.23 21.81 -47.98
N TYR A 375 -4.33 21.39 -46.73
CA TYR A 375 -3.33 20.53 -46.11
C TYR A 375 -3.20 19.19 -46.85
N ALA A 376 -4.34 18.58 -47.20
CA ALA A 376 -4.40 17.35 -47.97
C ALA A 376 -3.72 17.53 -49.34
N GLN A 377 -4.06 18.60 -50.06
CA GLN A 377 -3.44 18.88 -51.37
C GLN A 377 -1.93 19.09 -51.32
N MET A 378 -1.40 19.65 -50.23
CA MET A 378 0.03 19.94 -50.11
C MET A 378 0.85 18.75 -49.60
N ASN A 379 0.27 17.91 -48.74
CA ASN A 379 1.02 16.91 -47.99
C ASN A 379 0.60 15.46 -48.25
N ILE A 380 -0.64 15.24 -48.71
CA ILE A 380 -1.13 13.89 -49.01
C ILE A 380 -0.87 13.59 -50.47
N VAL A 381 -0.06 12.57 -50.72
CA VAL A 381 0.27 12.10 -52.07
C VAL A 381 -0.03 10.61 -52.12
N GLY A 382 -0.88 10.19 -53.05
CA GLY A 382 -1.24 8.77 -53.19
C GLY A 382 -2.05 8.18 -52.02
N GLY A 383 -2.58 9.00 -51.11
CA GLY A 383 -3.25 8.52 -49.89
C GLY A 383 -2.32 8.41 -48.67
N GLU A 384 -1.02 8.61 -48.86
CA GLU A 384 -0.04 8.69 -47.78
C GLU A 384 0.23 10.15 -47.39
N ASP A 385 0.46 10.41 -46.10
CA ASP A 385 0.72 11.77 -45.59
C ASP A 385 2.22 11.98 -45.37
N PHE A 386 2.84 12.82 -46.21
CA PHE A 386 4.26 13.17 -46.18
C PHE A 386 4.58 14.38 -45.29
N SER A 387 3.57 15.00 -44.65
CA SER A 387 3.78 16.14 -43.74
C SER A 387 4.70 15.82 -42.56
N ILE A 388 4.79 14.54 -42.19
CA ILE A 388 5.62 14.05 -41.08
C ILE A 388 7.07 14.51 -41.25
N PHE A 389 7.58 14.48 -42.48
CA PHE A 389 8.97 14.81 -42.79
C PHE A 389 9.25 16.31 -42.74
N ASN A 390 8.24 17.15 -42.86
CA ASN A 390 8.36 18.62 -42.73
C ASN A 390 8.08 19.11 -41.30
N SER A 391 7.76 18.20 -40.38
CA SER A 391 7.46 18.54 -38.99
C SER A 391 8.74 18.73 -38.18
N LYS A 392 8.83 19.85 -37.43
CA LYS A 392 9.91 20.08 -36.45
C LYS A 392 9.74 19.27 -35.16
N ARG A 393 8.66 18.48 -35.03
CA ARG A 393 8.39 17.65 -33.85
C ARG A 393 9.37 16.49 -33.82
N LYS A 394 10.20 16.45 -32.78
CA LYS A 394 11.20 15.40 -32.62
C LYS A 394 10.59 14.10 -32.12
N LEU A 395 10.93 12.98 -32.75
CA LEU A 395 10.50 11.63 -32.34
C LEU A 395 10.89 11.35 -30.88
N GLU A 396 12.10 11.74 -30.50
CA GLU A 396 12.63 11.59 -29.13
C GLU A 396 11.73 12.22 -28.06
N SER A 397 10.99 13.29 -28.36
CA SER A 397 10.14 13.95 -27.35
C SER A 397 9.00 13.03 -26.89
N THR A 398 8.46 12.25 -27.81
CA THR A 398 7.41 11.26 -27.58
C THR A 398 7.98 9.93 -27.07
N THR A 399 9.09 9.49 -27.65
CA THR A 399 9.67 8.16 -27.39
C THR A 399 10.69 8.17 -26.24
N SER A 400 11.02 9.34 -25.69
CA SER A 400 12.04 9.47 -24.66
C SER A 400 11.74 8.60 -23.45
N ARG A 401 12.51 7.51 -23.36
CA ARG A 401 12.81 6.68 -22.18
C ARG A 401 11.69 6.65 -21.15
N ARG A 402 10.49 6.23 -21.57
CA ARG A 402 9.32 5.99 -20.70
C ARG A 402 9.19 7.08 -19.62
N GLY A 403 9.04 8.36 -19.96
CA GLY A 403 9.13 9.52 -19.05
C GLY A 403 8.83 9.28 -17.55
N ASN A 404 7.64 8.77 -17.21
CA ASN A 404 7.23 8.53 -15.81
C ASN A 404 7.83 7.25 -15.18
N LYS A 405 8.30 6.30 -15.99
CA LYS A 405 8.96 5.05 -15.60
C LYS A 405 10.46 5.05 -15.93
N LYS A 406 11.04 6.23 -16.17
CA LYS A 406 12.47 6.38 -16.43
C LYS A 406 13.22 5.97 -15.18
N SER A 407 14.07 4.96 -15.29
CA SER A 407 14.91 4.50 -14.18
C SER A 407 15.94 5.58 -13.84
N ARG A 408 15.73 6.23 -12.69
CA ARG A 408 16.62 7.28 -12.18
C ARG A 408 17.75 6.64 -11.37
N ASN A 409 17.45 5.53 -10.71
CA ASN A 409 18.40 4.80 -9.88
C ASN A 409 19.03 3.61 -10.63
N ALA A 410 20.27 3.25 -10.28
CA ALA A 410 20.97 2.08 -10.78
C ALA A 410 20.23 0.78 -10.45
N TRP A 411 19.64 0.69 -9.26
CA TRP A 411 18.83 -0.47 -8.86
C TRP A 411 17.56 -0.62 -9.71
N GLU A 412 16.89 0.48 -10.07
CA GLU A 412 15.74 0.44 -10.99
C GLU A 412 16.14 0.00 -12.40
N ARG A 413 17.34 0.37 -12.85
CA ARG A 413 17.91 -0.11 -14.12
C ARG A 413 18.20 -1.60 -14.07
N ALA A 414 18.83 -2.08 -12.99
CA ALA A 414 19.08 -3.50 -12.78
C ALA A 414 17.78 -4.30 -12.80
N LYS A 415 16.74 -3.82 -12.11
CA LYS A 415 15.40 -4.43 -12.10
C LYS A 415 14.71 -4.46 -13.47
N GLN A 416 15.05 -3.55 -14.39
CA GLN A 416 14.50 -3.59 -15.76
C GLN A 416 15.20 -4.61 -16.66
N ASN A 417 16.43 -4.96 -16.33
CA ASN A 417 17.25 -5.91 -17.09
C ASN A 417 17.14 -7.35 -16.55
N LEU A 418 16.63 -7.51 -15.34
CA LEU A 418 16.16 -8.77 -14.75
C LEU A 418 14.75 -9.05 -15.27
#